data_AF-A0A7S1HC35-F1
#
_entry.id   AF-A0A7S1HC35-F1
#
_cell.length_a   1.000
_cell.length_b   1.000
_cell.length_c   1.000
_cell.angle_alpha   90.00
_cell.angle_beta   90.00
_cell.angle_gamma   90.00
#
_symmetry.space_group_name_H-M   'P 1'
#
loop_
_entity.id
_entity.type
_entity.pdbx_description
1 polymer ?
#
loop_
_entity_poly.entity_id
_entity_poly.type
_entity_poly.pdbx_seq_one_letter_code
_entity_poly.pdbx_strand_id
1 'polypeptide(L)'
;MIQNMGEVIDAMLHPVLSRSVVRKGAARLIRVGDREIEFDPSFRLLLHTKLGNPHYLPEISAQTTIVNFVTTREGFGEQLLRVVVGMERPELNDQRTEL
;
A
#
# COMPACT_ATOMS: atom_id res chain seq x y z
N MET A 1 -3.31 7.33 4.95
CA MET A 1 -3.76 6.10 4.24
C MET A 1 -5.24 6.27 3.92
N ILE A 2 -5.69 5.85 2.73
CA ILE A 2 -7.10 5.82 2.33
C ILE A 2 -7.52 4.35 2.18
N GLN A 3 -8.65 3.98 2.77
CA GLN A 3 -9.15 2.61 2.82
C GLN A 3 -10.38 2.42 1.95
N ASN A 4 -10.65 1.15 1.60
CA ASN A 4 -11.81 0.72 0.82
C ASN A 4 -11.91 1.40 -0.55
N MET A 5 -10.76 1.60 -1.20
CA MET A 5 -10.71 2.14 -2.56
C MET A 5 -11.36 1.16 -3.53
N GLY A 6 -12.22 1.69 -4.41
CA GLY A 6 -12.71 0.96 -5.58
C GLY A 6 -11.66 0.88 -6.69
N GLU A 7 -12.09 0.48 -7.88
CA GLU A 7 -11.25 0.45 -9.09
C GLU A 7 -11.07 1.85 -9.70
N VAL A 8 -12.09 2.70 -9.55
CA VAL A 8 -12.06 4.09 -10.02
C VAL A 8 -11.46 4.97 -8.92
N ILE A 9 -10.31 5.57 -9.21
CA ILE A 9 -9.65 6.54 -8.34
C ILE A 9 -10.13 7.95 -8.73
N ASP A 10 -10.40 8.78 -7.73
CA ASP A 10 -10.80 10.17 -7.95
C ASP A 10 -9.66 10.95 -8.65
N ALA A 11 -9.99 11.67 -9.72
CA ALA A 11 -9.05 12.48 -10.48
C ALA A 11 -8.36 13.57 -9.66
N MET A 12 -8.96 13.98 -8.53
CA MET A 12 -8.36 14.89 -7.56
C MET A 12 -7.05 14.34 -6.98
N LEU A 13 -6.87 13.02 -6.96
CA LEU A 13 -5.66 12.37 -6.48
C LEU A 13 -4.56 12.27 -7.54
N HIS A 14 -4.87 12.43 -8.83
CA HIS A 14 -3.88 12.28 -9.92
C HIS A 14 -2.61 13.11 -9.69
N PRO A 15 -2.65 14.40 -9.30
CA PRO A 15 -1.43 15.17 -9.06
C PRO A 15 -0.53 14.54 -7.99
N VAL A 16 -1.12 13.90 -6.98
CA VAL A 16 -0.41 13.22 -5.90
C VAL A 16 0.19 11.90 -6.39
N LEU A 17 -0.54 11.14 -7.21
CA LEU A 17 -0.07 9.87 -7.79
C LEU A 17 1.06 10.11 -8.79
N SER A 18 0.91 11.08 -9.68
CA SER A 18 1.92 11.46 -10.68
C SER A 18 3.08 12.27 -10.10
N ARG A 19 3.03 12.64 -8.81
CA ARG A 19 4.01 13.52 -8.15
C ARG A 19 4.22 14.84 -8.88
N SER A 20 3.14 15.47 -9.34
CA SER A 20 3.13 16.76 -10.03
C SER A 20 3.43 17.94 -9.08
N VAL A 21 4.62 17.91 -8.47
CA VAL A 21 5.11 18.91 -7.52
C VAL A 21 5.83 20.01 -8.29
N VAL A 22 5.39 21.25 -8.10
CA VAL A 22 5.99 22.45 -8.67
C VAL A 22 6.84 23.14 -7.62
N ARG A 23 8.05 23.56 -7.99
CA ARG A 23 8.91 24.36 -7.10
C ARG A 23 8.66 25.85 -7.34
N LYS A 24 8.27 26.57 -6.29
CA LYS A 24 8.07 28.03 -6.32
C LYS A 24 8.97 28.66 -5.26
N GLY A 25 10.13 29.14 -5.70
CA GLY A 25 11.20 29.59 -4.80
C GLY A 25 11.77 28.45 -3.95
N ALA A 26 11.68 28.60 -2.63
CA ALA A 26 12.10 27.57 -1.67
C ALA A 26 11.01 26.50 -1.40
N ALA A 27 9.74 26.83 -1.64
CA ALA A 27 8.62 25.94 -1.36
C ALA A 27 8.39 24.94 -2.51
N ARG A 28 7.95 23.73 -2.14
CA ARG A 28 7.41 22.72 -3.04
C ARG A 28 5.91 22.74 -2.90
N LEU A 29 5.19 22.89 -4.01
CA LEU A 29 3.74 23.04 -4.03
C LEU A 29 3.14 21.95 -4.90
N ILE A 30 1.98 21.45 -4.51
CA ILE A 30 1.20 20.50 -5.28
C ILE A 30 -0.23 21.00 -5.35
N ARG A 31 -0.85 20.90 -6.53
CA ARG A 31 -2.25 21.28 -6.71
C ARG A 31 -3.13 20.06 -6.54
N VAL A 32 -4.06 20.11 -5.59
CA VAL A 32 -5.04 19.05 -5.35
C VAL A 32 -6.42 19.68 -5.49
N GLY A 33 -7.10 19.34 -6.58
CA GLY A 33 -8.30 20.04 -7.03
C GLY A 33 -8.06 21.53 -7.27
N ASP A 34 -8.79 22.35 -6.53
CA ASP A 34 -8.74 23.81 -6.67
C ASP A 34 -7.78 24.49 -5.69
N ARG A 35 -7.04 23.71 -4.89
CA ARG A 35 -6.12 24.24 -3.87
C ARG A 35 -4.68 23.92 -4.20
N GLU A 36 -3.82 24.91 -4.01
CA GLU A 36 -2.37 24.75 -4.02
C GLU A 36 -1.90 24.60 -2.57
N ILE A 37 -1.25 23.47 -2.26
CA ILE A 37 -0.80 23.13 -0.92
C ILE A 37 0.70 22.85 -0.92
N GLU A 38 1.37 23.10 0.21
CA GLU A 38 2.79 22.78 0.36
C GLU A 38 3.01 21.27 0.44
N PHE A 39 4.00 20.78 -0.28
CA PHE A 39 4.34 19.37 -0.39
C PHE A 39 5.57 19.03 0.46
N ASP A 40 5.35 18.17 1.46
CA ASP A 40 6.41 17.56 2.27
C ASP A 40 7.00 16.33 1.54
N PRO A 41 8.31 16.26 1.30
CA PRO A 41 8.97 15.08 0.70
C PRO A 41 8.86 13.80 1.53
N SER A 42 8.65 13.92 2.83
CA SER A 42 8.46 12.78 3.73
C SER A 42 7.05 12.21 3.65
N PHE A 43 6.13 12.92 2.98
CA PHE A 43 4.75 12.48 2.84
C PHE A 43 4.65 11.17 2.04
N ARG A 44 3.84 10.24 2.55
CA ARG A 44 3.56 8.95 1.91
C ARG A 44 2.06 8.72 1.87
N LEU A 45 1.51 8.51 0.68
CA LEU A 45 0.12 8.10 0.50
C LEU A 45 0.07 6.59 0.28
N LEU A 46 -0.75 5.91 1.08
CA LEU A 46 -1.10 4.50 0.92
C LEU A 46 -2.57 4.41 0.53
N LEU A 47 -2.84 3.76 -0.59
CA LEU A 47 -4.18 3.43 -1.06
C LEU A 47 -4.41 1.93 -0.82
N HIS A 48 -5.52 1.60 -0.17
CA HIS A 48 -5.83 0.21 0.18
C HIS A 48 -7.21 -0.19 -0.32
N THR A 49 -7.29 -1.37 -0.90
CA THR A 49 -8.51 -2.01 -1.35
C THR A 49 -8.64 -3.43 -0.79
N LYS A 50 -9.88 -3.88 -0.61
CA LYS A 50 -10.20 -5.27 -0.26
C LYS A 50 -10.62 -6.10 -1.48
N LEU A 51 -10.64 -5.49 -2.67
CA LEU A 51 -10.97 -6.18 -3.90
C LEU A 51 -9.84 -7.18 -4.21
N GLY A 52 -10.20 -8.42 -4.53
CA GLY A 52 -9.21 -9.48 -4.75
C GLY A 52 -8.41 -9.31 -6.05
N ASN A 53 -9.05 -8.84 -7.13
CA ASN A 53 -8.41 -8.61 -8.42
C ASN A 53 -8.94 -7.31 -9.07
N PRO A 54 -8.64 -6.14 -8.49
CA PRO A 54 -9.12 -4.87 -9.01
C PRO A 54 -8.44 -4.56 -10.36
N HIS A 55 -9.23 -4.12 -11.35
CA HIS A 55 -8.69 -3.74 -12.65
C HIS A 55 -8.41 -2.24 -12.72
N TYR A 56 -7.21 -1.83 -12.28
CA TYR A 56 -6.77 -0.44 -12.39
C TYR A 56 -6.35 -0.07 -13.82
N LEU A 57 -6.64 1.17 -14.21
CA LEU A 57 -6.16 1.70 -15.48
C LEU A 57 -4.62 1.67 -15.54
N PRO A 58 -4.01 1.42 -16.71
CA PRO A 58 -2.56 1.35 -16.85
C PRO A 58 -1.81 2.58 -16.31
N GLU A 59 -2.42 3.76 -16.40
CA GLU A 59 -1.88 5.01 -15.86
C GLU A 59 -1.64 4.94 -14.35
N ILE A 60 -2.62 4.44 -13.59
CA ILE A 60 -2.51 4.29 -12.13
C ILE A 60 -1.43 3.26 -11.78
N SER A 61 -1.41 2.15 -12.51
CA SER A 61 -0.39 1.09 -12.35
C SER A 61 1.02 1.57 -12.70
N ALA A 62 1.17 2.54 -13.60
CA ALA A 62 2.46 3.14 -13.95
C ALA A 62 2.92 4.20 -12.94
N GLN A 63 1.99 4.96 -12.36
CA GLN A 63 2.29 6.03 -11.40
C GLN A 63 2.44 5.53 -9.95
N THR A 64 1.92 4.34 -9.64
CA THR A 64 1.92 3.78 -8.29
C THR A 64 2.59 2.42 -8.24
N THR A 65 3.06 2.02 -7.06
CA THR A 65 3.52 0.65 -6.83
C THR A 65 2.38 -0.17 -6.27
N ILE A 66 1.92 -1.16 -7.04
CA ILE A 66 0.90 -2.10 -6.59
C ILE A 66 1.56 -3.21 -5.77
N VAL A 67 1.08 -3.41 -4.55
CA VAL A 67 1.52 -4.48 -3.66
C VAL A 67 0.37 -5.46 -3.49
N ASN A 68 0.58 -6.72 -3.90
CA ASN A 68 -0.42 -7.77 -3.74
C ASN A 68 -0.30 -8.43 -2.36
N PHE A 69 -1.38 -8.36 -1.57
CA PHE A 69 -1.48 -8.98 -0.25
C PHE A 69 -2.32 -10.26 -0.23
N VAL A 70 -2.73 -10.78 -1.38
CA VAL A 70 -3.45 -12.06 -1.45
C VAL A 70 -2.54 -13.17 -0.93
N THR A 71 -2.98 -13.81 0.15
CA THR A 71 -2.28 -14.95 0.72
C THR A 71 -2.36 -16.13 -0.23
N THR A 72 -1.21 -16.69 -0.61
CA THR A 72 -1.17 -17.92 -1.40
C THR A 72 -1.62 -19.10 -0.53
N ARG A 73 -2.15 -20.16 -1.15
CA ARG A 73 -2.56 -21.37 -0.41
C ARG A 73 -1.40 -21.95 0.42
N GLU A 74 -0.20 -21.94 -0.15
CA GLU A 74 1.01 -22.36 0.53
C GLU A 74 1.34 -21.46 1.73
N GLY A 75 1.39 -20.13 1.53
CA GLY A 75 1.66 -19.20 2.63
C GLY A 75 0.62 -19.25 3.74
N PHE A 76 -0.65 -19.50 3.40
CA PHE A 76 -1.71 -19.72 4.38
C PHE A 76 -1.52 -21.04 5.13
N GLY A 77 -1.14 -22.11 4.44
CA GLY A 77 -0.81 -23.41 5.04
C GLY A 77 0.35 -23.30 6.04
N GLU A 78 1.42 -22.58 5.69
CA GLU A 78 2.54 -22.33 6.58
C GLU A 78 2.13 -21.49 7.81
N GLN A 79 1.27 -20.49 7.62
CA GLN A 79 0.73 -19.69 8.72
C GLN A 79 -0.10 -20.55 9.68
N LEU A 80 -0.99 -21.39 9.16
CA LEU A 80 -1.79 -22.32 9.98
C LEU A 80 -0.89 -23.33 10.70
N LEU A 81 0.10 -23.90 10.01
CA LEU A 81 1.05 -24.82 10.62
C LEU A 81 1.80 -24.16 11.77
N ARG A 82 2.25 -22.91 11.61
CA ARG A 82 2.90 -22.15 12.68
C ARG A 82 2.00 -22.00 13.90
N VAL A 83 0.71 -21.70 13.69
CA VAL A 83 -0.26 -21.58 14.79
C VAL A 83 -0.46 -22.92 15.50
N VAL A 84 -0.68 -24.01 14.75
CA VAL A 84 -0.89 -25.34 15.32
C VAL A 84 0.35 -25.83 16.08
N VAL A 85 1.54 -25.68 15.51
CA VAL A 85 2.80 -26.07 16.18
C VAL A 85 3.03 -25.24 17.44
N GLY A 86 2.75 -23.93 17.41
CA GLY A 86 2.85 -23.08 18.60
C GLY A 86 1.91 -23.50 19.74
N MET A 87 0.75 -24.07 19.41
CA MET A 87 -0.20 -24.58 20.41
C MET A 87 0.15 -25.98 20.91
N GLU A 88 0.53 -26.89 20.01
CA GLU A 88 0.76 -28.30 20.35
C GLU A 88 2.18 -28.60 20.83
N ARG A 89 3.18 -27.86 20.34
CA ARG A 89 4.62 -28.04 20.63
C ARG A 89 5.35 -26.68 20.69
N PRO A 90 5.07 -25.86 21.71
CA PRO A 90 5.66 -24.51 21.83
C PRO A 90 7.20 -24.54 21.84
N GLU A 91 7.81 -25.58 22.42
CA GLU A 91 9.27 -25.78 22.50
C GLU A 91 9.96 -25.76 21.12
N LEU A 92 9.30 -26.26 20.06
CA LEU A 92 9.84 -26.28 18.69
C LEU A 92 9.81 -24.89 18.04
N ASN A 93 8.95 -24.00 18.53
CA ASN A 93 8.83 -22.63 18.02
C ASN A 93 9.92 -21.73 18.62
N ASP A 94 10.29 -21.97 19.88
CA ASP A 94 11.36 -21.24 20.58
C ASP A 94 12.73 -21.52 19.95
N GLN A 95 13.05 -22.78 19.63
CA GLN A 95 14.28 -23.13 18.91
C GLN A 95 14.40 -22.49 17.52
N ARG A 96 13.26 -22.17 16.90
CA ARG A 96 13.22 -21.53 15.57
C ARG A 96 13.35 -20.00 15.64
N THR A 97 13.12 -19.42 16.82
CA THR A 97 13.18 -17.96 17.04
C THR A 97 14.55 -17.52 17.59
N GLU A 98 15.32 -18.45 18.18
CA GLU A 98 16.69 -18.22 18.66
C GLU A 98 17.79 -18.38 17.59
N LEU A 99 17.44 -18.76 16.36
CA LEU A 99 18.34 -18.86 15.19
C LEU A 99 18.20 -17.63 14.29
#